data_AF-D4F6H9-F1
#
_entry.id   AF-D4F6H9-F1
#
_cell.length_a   1.000
_cell.length_b   1.000
_cell.length_c   1.000
_cell.angle_alpha   90.00
_cell.angle_beta   90.00
_cell.angle_gamma   90.00
#
_symmetry.space_group_name_H-M   'P 1'
#
loop_
_entity.id
_entity.type
_entity.pdbx_description
1 polymer ?
#
loop_
_entity_poly.entity_id
_entity_poly.type
_entity_poly.pdbx_seq_one_letter_code
_entity_poly.pdbx_strand_id
1 'polypeptide(L)'
;IHTNNGAQPDTVTVQTDSNGVAHIALTNTTAGITVVTAEVNGQTQSQDVTFVADPSSLHFTGSPTVTGDKALANGSAAVGVDFVVKDASGNAVVNREVVIHTNNGAQPDTVTIQTDSNGVAHIALTNTTAGITVVTAEVNGQTQSQDVTFVSVLTRVSVAGLVNGYPLVGSSLAAEVRCATGCPTSLTYQWQIEDAINSGSYIDISGATSPTYMPLGADQRRRIQVIVGAR
;
A
#
# COMPACT_ATOMS: atom_id res chain seq x y z
N ILE A 1 -48.10 -6.63 5.91
CA ILE A 1 -46.90 -5.83 5.63
C ILE A 1 -45.73 -6.78 5.52
N HIS A 2 -44.96 -6.68 4.45
CA HIS A 2 -43.78 -7.50 4.19
C HIS A 2 -42.55 -6.59 4.04
N THR A 3 -41.40 -7.04 4.51
CA THR A 3 -40.12 -6.33 4.37
C THR A 3 -39.05 -7.25 3.78
N ASN A 4 -37.98 -6.67 3.25
CA ASN A 4 -36.83 -7.40 2.72
C ASN A 4 -35.53 -6.97 3.43
N ASN A 5 -34.38 -7.32 2.85
CA ASN A 5 -33.05 -6.94 3.36
C ASN A 5 -32.79 -7.35 4.83
N GLY A 6 -33.44 -8.42 5.30
CA GLY A 6 -33.29 -8.91 6.68
C GLY A 6 -34.00 -8.10 7.76
N ALA A 7 -34.79 -7.08 7.39
CA ALA A 7 -35.56 -6.30 8.36
C ALA A 7 -36.55 -7.18 9.14
N GLN A 8 -36.76 -6.83 10.41
CA GLN A 8 -37.64 -7.54 11.32
C GLN A 8 -38.77 -6.62 11.82
N PRO A 9 -40.03 -7.10 11.86
CA PRO A 9 -40.47 -8.38 11.28
C PRO A 9 -40.42 -8.39 9.75
N ASP A 10 -40.09 -9.55 9.17
CA ASP A 10 -40.10 -9.80 7.73
C ASP A 10 -41.53 -9.83 7.16
N THR A 11 -42.50 -10.30 7.95
CA THR A 11 -43.93 -10.25 7.67
C THR A 11 -44.73 -10.03 8.94
N VAL A 12 -45.68 -9.08 8.90
CA VAL A 12 -46.63 -8.88 10.00
C VAL A 12 -47.98 -8.38 9.49
N THR A 13 -49.03 -8.78 10.19
CA THR A 13 -50.40 -8.27 10.01
C THR A 13 -50.76 -7.38 11.18
N VAL A 14 -51.19 -6.16 10.90
CA VAL A 14 -51.66 -5.18 11.88
C VAL A 14 -53.05 -4.70 11.47
N GLN A 15 -53.85 -4.29 12.45
CA GLN A 15 -55.13 -3.64 12.20
C GLN A 15 -54.91 -2.13 12.10
N THR A 16 -55.72 -1.47 11.27
CA THR A 16 -55.77 -0.01 11.25
C THR A 16 -56.42 0.52 12.52
N ASP A 17 -55.99 1.71 12.95
CA ASP A 17 -56.62 2.44 14.04
C ASP A 17 -57.96 3.08 13.63
N SER A 18 -58.57 3.88 14.53
CA SER A 18 -59.82 4.60 14.27
C SER A 18 -59.73 5.64 13.16
N ASN A 19 -58.52 6.02 12.74
CA ASN A 19 -58.26 6.95 11.65
C ASN A 19 -57.90 6.22 10.34
N GLY A 20 -57.89 4.89 10.32
CA GLY A 20 -57.52 4.08 9.16
C GLY A 20 -56.01 3.93 8.96
N VAL A 21 -55.18 4.20 9.98
CA VAL A 21 -53.72 4.13 9.89
C VAL A 21 -53.20 2.82 10.47
N ALA A 22 -52.34 2.13 9.71
CA ALA A 22 -51.56 0.99 10.18
C ALA A 22 -50.12 1.43 10.45
N HIS A 23 -49.62 1.17 11.67
CA HIS A 23 -48.25 1.50 12.06
C HIS A 23 -47.44 0.22 12.33
N ILE A 24 -46.17 0.24 11.94
CA ILE A 24 -45.22 -0.84 12.17
C ILE A 24 -43.88 -0.25 12.61
N ALA A 25 -43.27 -0.85 13.63
CA ALA A 25 -41.88 -0.60 13.96
C ALA A 25 -41.00 -1.66 13.29
N LEU A 26 -39.91 -1.22 12.67
CA LEU A 26 -38.96 -2.10 11.98
C LEU A 26 -37.58 -1.92 12.59
N THR A 27 -36.85 -3.02 12.71
CA THR A 27 -35.42 -3.01 13.01
C THR A 27 -34.67 -3.74 11.91
N ASN A 28 -33.42 -3.37 11.67
CA ASN A 28 -32.55 -4.08 10.74
C ASN A 28 -31.09 -3.90 11.19
N THR A 29 -30.32 -4.98 11.18
CA THR A 29 -28.88 -4.95 11.43
C THR A 29 -28.07 -4.81 10.14
N THR A 30 -28.73 -4.88 8.97
CA THR A 30 -28.13 -4.72 7.66
C THR A 30 -28.37 -3.30 7.16
N ALA A 31 -27.29 -2.55 6.91
CA ALA A 31 -27.39 -1.24 6.28
C ALA A 31 -27.81 -1.36 4.81
N GLY A 32 -28.53 -0.36 4.31
CA GLY A 32 -29.02 -0.29 2.93
C GLY A 32 -30.53 -0.09 2.85
N ILE A 33 -31.04 -0.18 1.62
CA ILE A 33 -32.45 0.01 1.31
C ILE A 33 -33.24 -1.23 1.71
N THR A 34 -34.24 -1.02 2.58
CA THR A 34 -35.29 -1.96 2.93
C THR A 34 -36.58 -1.50 2.28
N VAL A 35 -37.17 -2.34 1.44
CA VAL A 35 -38.48 -2.11 0.82
C VAL A 35 -39.56 -2.60 1.77
N VAL A 36 -40.46 -1.71 2.17
CA VAL A 36 -41.62 -2.03 3.00
C VAL A 36 -42.85 -2.06 2.11
N THR A 37 -43.52 -3.21 2.02
CA THR A 37 -44.72 -3.39 1.20
C THR A 37 -45.93 -3.65 2.10
N ALA A 38 -46.89 -2.73 2.07
CA ALA A 38 -48.20 -2.93 2.67
C ALA A 38 -49.12 -3.63 1.67
N GLU A 39 -49.98 -4.52 2.16
CA GLU A 39 -51.03 -5.16 1.38
C GLU A 39 -52.35 -5.10 2.15
N VAL A 40 -53.43 -4.70 1.47
CA VAL A 40 -54.80 -4.74 1.98
C VAL A 40 -55.71 -5.25 0.87
N ASN A 41 -56.40 -6.38 1.09
CA ASN A 41 -57.33 -6.98 0.13
C ASN A 41 -56.74 -7.16 -1.28
N GLY A 42 -55.47 -7.58 -1.38
CA GLY A 42 -54.78 -7.77 -2.65
C GLY A 42 -54.27 -6.50 -3.34
N GLN A 43 -54.46 -5.32 -2.74
CA GLN A 43 -53.84 -4.07 -3.20
C GLN A 43 -52.54 -3.84 -2.45
N THR A 44 -51.47 -3.50 -3.15
CA THR A 44 -50.14 -3.29 -2.57
C THR A 44 -49.65 -1.86 -2.74
N GLN A 45 -48.87 -1.40 -1.77
CA GLN A 45 -48.09 -0.17 -1.85
C GLN A 45 -46.74 -0.39 -1.19
N SER A 46 -45.68 0.10 -1.83
CA SER A 46 -44.31 -0.05 -1.34
C SER A 46 -43.64 1.30 -1.07
N GLN A 47 -42.75 1.32 -0.08
CA GLN A 47 -41.92 2.47 0.25
C GLN A 47 -40.52 1.99 0.64
N ASP A 48 -39.50 2.69 0.17
CA ASP A 48 -38.11 2.46 0.56
C ASP A 48 -37.82 3.15 1.89
N VAL A 49 -37.16 2.42 2.79
CA VAL A 49 -36.60 2.88 4.06
C VAL A 49 -35.11 2.56 4.05
N THR A 50 -34.27 3.54 4.38
CA THR A 50 -32.81 3.31 4.42
C THR A 50 -32.35 3.12 5.86
N PHE A 51 -31.74 1.98 6.14
CA PHE A 51 -30.95 1.77 7.36
C PHE A 51 -29.50 2.12 7.06
N VAL A 52 -28.84 2.84 7.97
CA VAL A 52 -27.41 3.19 7.85
C VAL A 52 -26.59 2.40 8.85
N ALA A 53 -25.31 2.19 8.55
CA ALA A 53 -24.39 1.58 9.48
C ALA A 53 -24.30 2.41 10.78
N ASP A 54 -24.11 1.75 11.91
CA ASP A 54 -24.03 2.43 13.22
C ASP A 54 -22.65 3.07 13.42
N PRO A 55 -22.53 4.42 13.40
CA PRO A 55 -21.24 5.09 13.55
C PRO A 55 -20.69 4.99 14.97
N SER A 56 -21.51 4.65 15.97
CA SER A 56 -21.04 4.54 17.36
C SER A 56 -20.27 3.26 17.62
N SER A 57 -20.50 2.22 16.80
CA SER A 57 -19.82 0.92 16.87
C SER A 57 -18.83 0.69 15.73
N LEU A 58 -18.48 1.76 14.99
CA LEU A 58 -17.48 1.67 13.94
C LEU A 58 -16.12 1.25 14.48
N HIS A 59 -15.39 0.47 13.68
CA HIS A 59 -14.03 0.03 13.95
C HIS A 59 -13.31 -0.32 12.65
N PHE A 60 -11.98 -0.39 12.70
CA PHE A 60 -11.19 -0.96 11.62
C PHE A 60 -11.39 -2.47 11.54
N THR A 61 -11.52 -3.02 10.33
CA THR A 61 -11.74 -4.46 10.11
C THR A 61 -10.63 -5.05 9.24
N GLY A 62 -10.08 -6.18 9.68
CA GLY A 62 -9.02 -6.90 8.95
C GLY A 62 -7.68 -6.18 8.99
N SER A 63 -6.72 -6.69 8.21
CA SER A 63 -5.43 -6.03 7.99
C SER A 63 -5.51 -5.06 6.80
N PRO A 64 -4.79 -3.94 6.81
CA PRO A 64 -4.75 -3.04 5.67
C PRO A 64 -4.17 -3.74 4.43
N THR A 65 -4.67 -3.42 3.24
CA THR A 65 -4.14 -3.99 1.99
C THR A 65 -3.19 -3.01 1.32
N VAL A 66 -2.06 -3.51 0.82
CA VAL A 66 -1.00 -2.71 0.20
C VAL A 66 -0.91 -3.01 -1.29
N THR A 67 -0.78 -1.97 -2.10
CA THR A 67 -0.55 -2.06 -3.55
C THR A 67 0.71 -1.30 -3.94
N GLY A 68 1.54 -1.87 -4.82
CA GLY A 68 2.75 -1.20 -5.30
C GLY A 68 3.90 -1.12 -4.29
N ASP A 69 3.92 -1.97 -3.25
CA ASP A 69 5.01 -2.00 -2.27
C ASP A 69 6.40 -2.14 -2.92
N LYS A 70 7.44 -1.62 -2.26
CA LYS A 70 8.80 -1.50 -2.78
C LYS A 70 8.91 -0.58 -4.01
N ALA A 71 8.05 0.44 -4.09
CA ALA A 71 8.15 1.49 -5.10
C ALA A 71 9.48 2.28 -4.98
N LEU A 72 9.94 2.86 -6.09
CA LEU A 72 11.14 3.70 -6.08
C LEU A 72 10.90 4.98 -5.27
N ALA A 73 11.86 5.36 -4.43
CA ALA A 73 11.88 6.62 -3.69
C ALA A 73 12.23 7.82 -4.58
N ASN A 74 11.51 8.00 -5.69
CA ASN A 74 11.77 9.02 -6.70
C ASN A 74 10.76 10.19 -6.68
N GLY A 75 9.85 10.19 -5.70
CA GLY A 75 8.79 11.20 -5.58
C GLY A 75 7.65 11.07 -6.61
N SER A 76 7.63 10.02 -7.44
CA SER A 76 6.58 9.82 -8.45
C SER A 76 5.96 8.42 -8.43
N ALA A 77 6.72 7.38 -8.08
CA ALA A 77 6.19 6.04 -7.90
C ALA A 77 5.38 5.99 -6.60
N ALA A 78 4.16 5.45 -6.68
CA ALA A 78 3.22 5.44 -5.57
C ALA A 78 3.07 4.05 -4.95
N VAL A 79 2.84 4.04 -3.65
CA VAL A 79 2.34 2.88 -2.89
C VAL A 79 0.93 3.23 -2.42
N GLY A 80 -0.02 2.32 -2.57
CA GLY A 80 -1.39 2.46 -2.07
C GLY A 80 -1.60 1.64 -0.80
N VAL A 81 -2.39 2.17 0.14
CA VAL A 81 -2.84 1.47 1.35
C VAL A 81 -4.33 1.67 1.54
N ASP A 82 -5.06 0.58 1.77
CA ASP A 82 -6.49 0.60 2.08
C ASP A 82 -6.75 0.24 3.53
N PHE A 83 -7.60 1.03 4.19
CA PHE A 83 -8.15 0.74 5.51
C PHE A 83 -9.66 0.52 5.40
N VAL A 84 -10.17 -0.55 6.00
CA VAL A 84 -11.60 -0.89 5.95
C VAL A 84 -12.25 -0.54 7.28
N VAL A 85 -13.34 0.23 7.25
CA VAL A 85 -14.11 0.64 8.42
C VAL A 85 -15.53 0.08 8.32
N LYS A 86 -15.92 -0.67 9.36
CA LYS A 86 -17.26 -1.26 9.47
C LYS A 86 -17.84 -1.05 10.85
N ASP A 87 -19.16 -1.14 10.97
CA ASP A 87 -19.84 -1.20 12.27
C ASP A 87 -19.77 -2.61 12.89
N ALA A 88 -20.23 -2.77 14.13
CA ALA A 88 -20.20 -4.07 14.83
C ALA A 88 -21.03 -5.16 14.15
N SER A 89 -21.98 -4.81 13.27
CA SER A 89 -22.77 -5.77 12.48
C SER A 89 -22.09 -6.12 11.16
N GLY A 90 -20.93 -5.54 10.86
CA GLY A 90 -20.16 -5.78 9.64
C GLY A 90 -20.60 -4.94 8.44
N ASN A 91 -21.45 -3.92 8.64
CA ASN A 91 -21.85 -3.01 7.59
C ASN A 91 -20.73 -2.01 7.29
N ALA A 92 -20.51 -1.73 6.01
CA ALA A 92 -19.62 -0.66 5.58
C ALA A 92 -20.09 0.70 6.13
N VAL A 93 -19.20 1.42 6.80
CA VAL A 93 -19.48 2.80 7.23
C VAL A 93 -19.03 3.72 6.10
N VAL A 94 -19.98 4.23 5.32
CA VAL A 94 -19.75 5.07 4.14
C VAL A 94 -19.61 6.54 4.53
N ASN A 95 -18.80 7.31 3.79
CA ASN A 95 -18.56 8.74 4.03
C ASN A 95 -18.10 9.04 5.47
N ARG A 96 -17.22 8.19 6.00
CA ARG A 96 -16.59 8.39 7.30
C ARG A 96 -15.20 9.00 7.12
N GLU A 97 -14.94 10.09 7.83
CA GLU A 97 -13.61 10.69 7.90
C GLU A 97 -12.63 9.77 8.61
N VAL A 98 -11.55 9.45 7.90
CA VAL A 98 -10.36 8.77 8.39
C VAL A 98 -9.18 9.70 8.20
N VAL A 99 -8.51 10.04 9.29
CA VAL A 99 -7.29 10.85 9.25
C VAL A 99 -6.11 9.90 9.07
N ILE A 100 -5.29 10.12 8.06
CA ILE A 100 -4.13 9.27 7.78
C ILE A 100 -2.87 10.11 7.92
N HIS A 101 -1.92 9.59 8.68
CA HIS A 101 -0.59 10.14 8.86
C HIS A 101 0.46 9.21 8.24
N THR A 102 1.47 9.79 7.59
CA THR A 102 2.62 9.05 7.09
C THR A 102 3.91 9.60 7.70
N ASN A 103 4.94 8.75 7.80
CA ASN A 103 6.25 9.16 8.29
C ASN A 103 7.32 9.05 7.19
N ASN A 104 8.60 9.11 7.57
CA ASN A 104 9.74 8.95 6.65
C ASN A 104 9.73 9.94 5.45
N GLY A 105 9.07 11.09 5.61
CA GLY A 105 8.96 12.11 4.56
C GLY A 105 8.02 11.77 3.40
N ALA A 106 7.20 10.72 3.52
CA ALA A 106 6.20 10.40 2.52
C ALA A 106 5.17 11.53 2.36
N GLN A 107 4.59 11.63 1.17
CA GLN A 107 3.59 12.63 0.82
C GLN A 107 2.31 11.92 0.35
N PRO A 108 1.12 12.30 0.86
CA PRO A 108 0.92 13.33 1.88
C PRO A 108 1.37 12.88 3.29
N ASP A 109 1.88 13.81 4.09
CA ASP A 109 2.28 13.57 5.49
C ASP A 109 1.07 13.43 6.43
N THR A 110 -0.01 14.17 6.15
CA THR A 110 -1.32 14.03 6.78
C THR A 110 -2.42 14.34 5.77
N VAL A 111 -3.48 13.52 5.75
CA VAL A 111 -4.65 13.73 4.90
C VAL A 111 -5.90 13.17 5.57
N THR A 112 -7.06 13.81 5.37
CA THR A 112 -8.36 13.26 5.77
C THR A 112 -9.08 12.73 4.54
N ILE A 113 -9.48 11.46 4.58
CA ILE A 113 -10.14 10.75 3.48
C ILE A 113 -11.49 10.25 3.96
N GLN A 114 -12.50 10.32 3.11
CA GLN A 114 -13.82 9.74 3.37
C GLN A 114 -13.84 8.29 2.89
N THR A 115 -14.38 7.38 3.68
CA THR A 115 -14.61 6.00 3.24
C THR A 115 -15.59 5.93 2.08
N ASP A 116 -15.33 5.01 1.14
CA ASP A 116 -16.19 4.76 -0.01
C ASP A 116 -17.45 3.93 0.35
N SER A 117 -18.20 3.51 -0.68
CA SER A 117 -19.40 2.67 -0.51
C SER A 117 -19.14 1.30 0.13
N ASN A 118 -17.89 0.84 0.15
CA ASN A 118 -17.46 -0.42 0.77
C ASN A 118 -16.84 -0.18 2.16
N GLY A 119 -16.82 1.07 2.64
CA GLY A 119 -16.22 1.44 3.91
C GLY A 119 -14.69 1.56 3.82
N VAL A 120 -14.14 1.70 2.62
CA VAL A 120 -12.68 1.73 2.39
C VAL A 120 -12.17 3.17 2.34
N ALA A 121 -11.18 3.49 3.17
CA ALA A 121 -10.36 4.68 3.02
C ALA A 121 -9.04 4.30 2.33
N HIS A 122 -8.89 4.75 1.07
CA HIS A 122 -7.70 4.51 0.26
C HIS A 122 -6.78 5.72 0.28
N ILE A 123 -5.49 5.50 0.56
CA ILE A 123 -4.43 6.50 0.36
C ILE A 123 -3.42 6.00 -0.66
N ALA A 124 -2.99 6.88 -1.56
CA ALA A 124 -1.79 6.70 -2.37
C ALA A 124 -0.72 7.69 -1.88
N LEU A 125 0.47 7.16 -1.59
CA LEU A 125 1.60 7.95 -1.11
C LEU A 125 2.82 7.79 -2.02
N THR A 126 3.60 8.86 -2.12
CA THR A 126 4.92 8.85 -2.78
C THR A 126 5.99 9.21 -1.75
N ASN A 127 7.25 8.89 -2.04
CA ASN A 127 8.35 9.28 -1.17
C ASN A 127 9.61 9.57 -2.00
N THR A 128 10.43 10.51 -1.53
CA THR A 128 11.80 10.71 -2.02
C THR A 128 12.83 10.07 -1.10
N THR A 129 12.44 9.61 0.09
CA THR A 129 13.33 8.95 1.06
C THR A 129 13.10 7.45 1.02
N ALA A 130 14.15 6.68 0.73
CA ALA A 130 14.07 5.22 0.79
C ALA A 130 13.99 4.73 2.23
N GLY A 131 13.36 3.57 2.43
CA GLY A 131 13.20 2.93 3.74
C GLY A 131 11.74 2.59 4.05
N ILE A 132 11.54 2.12 5.28
CA ILE A 132 10.22 1.79 5.81
C ILE A 132 9.46 3.10 6.07
N THR A 133 8.26 3.17 5.52
CA THR A 133 7.27 4.22 5.75
C THR A 133 6.08 3.59 6.46
N VAL A 134 5.70 4.14 7.61
CA VAL A 134 4.53 3.72 8.37
C VAL A 134 3.36 4.60 7.98
N VAL A 135 2.26 3.98 7.56
CA VAL A 135 0.98 4.64 7.26
C VAL A 135 0.02 4.34 8.40
N THR A 136 -0.42 5.36 9.12
CA THR A 136 -1.30 5.22 10.29
C THR A 136 -2.62 5.92 10.02
N ALA A 137 -3.71 5.15 10.02
CA ALA A 137 -5.07 5.66 9.95
C ALA A 137 -5.67 5.82 11.34
N GLU A 138 -6.45 6.88 11.55
CA GLU A 138 -7.22 7.17 12.75
C GLU A 138 -8.69 7.39 12.39
N VAL A 139 -9.58 6.72 13.12
CA VAL A 139 -11.03 6.92 13.03
C VAL A 139 -11.66 6.74 14.40
N ASN A 140 -12.44 7.72 14.86
CA ASN A 140 -13.15 7.66 16.14
C ASN A 140 -12.24 7.30 17.35
N GLY A 141 -11.02 7.84 17.37
CA GLY A 141 -10.01 7.56 18.41
C GLY A 141 -9.40 6.15 18.35
N GLN A 142 -9.75 5.33 17.34
CA GLN A 142 -9.07 4.08 17.03
C GLN A 142 -7.95 4.34 16.03
N THR A 143 -6.87 3.58 16.11
CA THR A 143 -5.74 3.67 15.18
C THR A 143 -5.39 2.32 14.58
N GLN A 144 -5.01 2.29 13.31
CA GLN A 144 -4.43 1.14 12.64
C GLN A 144 -3.25 1.57 11.77
N SER A 145 -2.18 0.78 11.76
CA SER A 145 -0.96 1.10 11.02
C SER A 145 -0.58 -0.01 10.04
N GLN A 146 0.10 0.38 8.96
CA GLN A 146 0.69 -0.51 7.97
C GLN A 146 2.06 0.00 7.54
N ASP A 147 3.05 -0.88 7.56
CA ASP A 147 4.38 -0.60 7.02
C ASP A 147 4.40 -0.83 5.51
N VAL A 148 5.02 0.09 4.79
CA VAL A 148 5.34 -0.04 3.36
C VAL A 148 6.80 0.36 3.13
N THR A 149 7.41 -0.11 2.06
CA THR A 149 8.83 0.18 1.77
C THR A 149 8.97 0.97 0.48
N PHE A 150 9.79 2.02 0.52
CA PHE A 150 10.32 2.66 -0.68
C PHE A 150 11.79 2.27 -0.88
N VAL A 151 12.19 1.93 -2.10
CA VAL A 151 13.56 1.50 -2.42
C VAL A 151 14.31 2.62 -3.14
N SER A 152 15.61 2.75 -2.84
CA SER A 152 16.42 3.83 -3.40
C SER A 152 16.81 3.58 -4.85
N VAL A 153 17.08 4.66 -5.59
CA VAL A 153 17.57 4.63 -6.97
C VAL A 153 19.09 4.77 -6.98
N LEU A 154 19.79 3.80 -7.59
CA LEU A 154 21.22 3.91 -7.89
C LEU A 154 21.43 4.92 -9.02
N THR A 155 22.21 5.97 -8.78
CA THR A 155 22.47 7.04 -9.76
C THR A 155 23.83 6.93 -10.40
N ARG A 156 24.82 6.34 -9.71
CA ARG A 156 26.15 6.10 -10.25
C ARG A 156 26.82 4.91 -9.57
N VAL A 157 27.51 4.11 -10.38
CA VAL A 157 28.43 3.06 -9.94
C VAL A 157 29.79 3.39 -10.55
N SER A 158 30.85 3.43 -9.74
CA SER A 158 32.22 3.60 -10.21
C SER A 158 33.19 2.68 -9.49
N VAL A 159 34.35 2.44 -10.09
CA VAL A 159 35.44 1.66 -9.49
C VAL A 159 36.51 2.61 -8.98
N ALA A 160 36.83 2.54 -7.70
CA ALA A 160 37.97 3.20 -7.08
C ALA A 160 39.20 2.28 -7.03
N GLY A 161 40.39 2.86 -7.03
CA GLY A 161 41.67 2.14 -6.94
C GLY A 161 42.32 1.80 -8.29
N LEU A 162 41.72 2.21 -9.42
CA LEU A 162 42.33 2.06 -10.74
C LEU A 162 43.51 3.03 -10.93
N VAL A 163 44.59 2.55 -11.56
CA VAL A 163 45.74 3.36 -11.95
C VAL A 163 45.70 3.56 -13.46
N ASN A 164 45.51 4.80 -13.92
CA ASN A 164 45.34 5.14 -15.34
C ASN A 164 44.25 4.30 -16.05
N GLY A 165 43.18 3.96 -15.34
CA GLY A 165 42.06 3.16 -15.87
C GLY A 165 42.26 1.64 -15.84
N TYR A 166 43.38 1.15 -15.27
CA TYR A 166 43.70 -0.28 -15.18
C TYR A 166 43.83 -0.75 -13.73
N PRO A 167 43.51 -2.02 -13.45
CA PRO A 167 43.71 -2.61 -12.12
C PRO A 167 45.20 -2.82 -11.82
N LEU A 168 45.58 -2.66 -10.55
CA LEU A 168 46.92 -3.00 -10.05
C LEU A 168 46.85 -4.27 -9.20
N VAL A 169 47.70 -5.24 -9.51
CA VAL A 169 47.72 -6.55 -8.83
C VAL A 169 47.97 -6.39 -7.34
N GLY A 170 47.18 -7.09 -6.53
CA GLY A 170 47.26 -7.04 -5.07
C GLY A 170 46.77 -5.72 -4.45
N SER A 171 46.30 -4.76 -5.25
CA SER A 171 45.69 -3.51 -4.75
C SER A 171 44.17 -3.60 -4.81
N SER A 172 43.50 -3.48 -3.67
CA SER A 172 42.05 -3.62 -3.58
C SER A 172 41.34 -2.53 -4.38
N LEU A 173 40.42 -2.95 -5.26
CA LEU A 173 39.43 -2.09 -5.89
C LEU A 173 38.17 -2.03 -5.05
N ALA A 174 37.51 -0.88 -5.02
CA ALA A 174 36.24 -0.69 -4.32
C ALA A 174 35.15 -0.23 -5.28
N ALA A 175 33.96 -0.82 -5.15
CA ALA A 175 32.76 -0.31 -5.80
C ALA A 175 32.26 0.92 -5.04
N GLU A 176 32.25 2.07 -5.70
CA GLU A 176 31.67 3.30 -5.18
C GLU A 176 30.26 3.47 -5.74
N VAL A 177 29.28 3.47 -4.85
CA VAL A 177 27.87 3.57 -5.21
C VAL A 177 27.33 4.92 -4.74
N ARG A 178 26.64 5.63 -5.64
CA ARG A 178 25.86 6.81 -5.30
C ARG A 178 24.40 6.54 -5.61
N CYS A 179 23.56 7.03 -4.71
CA CYS A 179 22.11 6.87 -4.77
C CYS A 179 21.44 8.23 -4.66
N ALA A 180 20.23 8.35 -5.19
CA ALA A 180 19.47 9.60 -5.13
C ALA A 180 19.25 10.06 -3.68
N THR A 181 18.84 9.13 -2.80
CA THR A 181 18.49 9.41 -1.40
C THR A 181 18.73 8.21 -0.50
N GLY A 182 19.91 8.17 0.13
CA GLY A 182 20.38 7.01 0.91
C GLY A 182 20.58 5.78 0.02
N CYS A 183 21.65 5.01 0.22
CA CYS A 183 21.78 3.77 -0.54
C CYS A 183 21.01 2.62 0.12
N PRO A 184 20.49 1.65 -0.66
CA PRO A 184 19.93 0.44 -0.09
C PRO A 184 20.94 -0.21 0.87
N THR A 185 20.46 -0.75 1.98
CA THR A 185 21.33 -1.45 2.95
C THR A 185 21.79 -2.81 2.44
N SER A 186 21.09 -3.37 1.44
CA SER A 186 21.48 -4.60 0.75
C SER A 186 21.75 -4.31 -0.73
N LEU A 187 23.03 -4.44 -1.10
CA LEU A 187 23.49 -4.33 -2.47
C LEU A 187 24.13 -5.64 -2.91
N THR A 188 23.92 -6.03 -4.15
CA THR A 188 24.65 -7.11 -4.81
C THR A 188 25.73 -6.54 -5.71
N TYR A 189 26.86 -7.24 -5.80
CA TYR A 189 27.97 -6.87 -6.66
C TYR A 189 28.29 -8.02 -7.59
N GLN A 190 28.71 -7.71 -8.81
CA GLN A 190 29.34 -8.64 -9.73
C GLN A 190 30.46 -7.90 -10.45
N TRP A 191 31.70 -8.24 -10.13
CA TRP A 191 32.85 -7.69 -10.83
C TRP A 191 33.02 -8.38 -12.18
N GLN A 192 33.38 -7.58 -13.18
CA GLN A 192 33.59 -8.04 -14.54
C GLN A 192 34.91 -7.52 -15.08
N ILE A 193 35.52 -8.31 -15.95
CA ILE A 193 36.77 -7.97 -16.63
C ILE A 193 36.55 -8.03 -18.13
N GLU A 194 37.28 -7.21 -18.89
CA GLU A 194 37.24 -7.35 -20.35
C GLU A 194 37.62 -8.78 -20.77
N ASP A 195 36.87 -9.33 -21.73
CA ASP A 195 37.15 -10.66 -22.30
C ASP A 195 38.55 -10.67 -22.96
N ALA A 196 38.80 -9.67 -23.81
CA ALA A 196 40.11 -9.39 -24.39
C ALA A 196 40.51 -7.93 -24.21
N ILE A 197 41.82 -7.65 -24.24
CA ILE A 197 42.38 -6.29 -24.10
C ILE A 197 41.71 -5.34 -25.10
N ASN A 198 41.11 -4.25 -24.60
CA ASN A 198 40.41 -3.21 -25.38
C ASN A 198 39.19 -3.71 -26.17
N SER A 199 38.62 -4.86 -25.81
CA SER A 199 37.40 -5.37 -26.48
C SER A 199 36.16 -4.54 -26.15
N GLY A 200 36.12 -3.86 -25.00
CA GLY A 200 34.91 -3.23 -24.47
C GLY A 200 33.78 -4.21 -24.11
N SER A 201 34.02 -5.52 -24.26
CA SER A 201 33.11 -6.59 -23.86
C SER A 201 33.61 -7.20 -22.56
N TYR A 202 32.70 -7.42 -21.61
CA TYR A 202 33.04 -7.81 -20.25
C TYR A 202 32.43 -9.17 -19.91
N ILE A 203 33.18 -9.97 -19.16
CA ILE A 203 32.78 -11.26 -18.61
C ILE A 203 32.85 -11.24 -17.09
N ASP A 204 32.00 -12.03 -16.45
CA ASP A 204 31.97 -12.14 -14.99
C ASP A 204 33.27 -12.75 -14.44
N ILE A 205 33.84 -12.09 -13.44
CA ILE A 205 34.90 -12.67 -12.63
C ILE A 205 34.23 -13.62 -11.63
N SER A 206 34.45 -14.91 -11.78
CA SER A 206 33.81 -15.94 -10.96
C SER A 206 34.02 -15.70 -9.46
N GLY A 207 32.93 -15.69 -8.69
CA GLY A 207 32.93 -15.51 -7.23
C GLY A 207 33.22 -14.08 -6.75
N ALA A 208 33.49 -13.13 -7.64
CA ALA A 208 33.75 -11.74 -7.27
C ALA A 208 32.43 -10.98 -7.04
N THR A 209 31.80 -11.23 -5.90
CA THR A 209 30.49 -10.68 -5.52
C THR A 209 30.51 -9.77 -4.28
N SER A 210 31.71 -9.43 -3.81
CA SER A 210 31.94 -8.51 -2.69
C SER A 210 31.96 -7.04 -3.14
N PRO A 211 31.75 -6.07 -2.22
CA PRO A 211 31.89 -4.64 -2.51
C PRO A 211 33.32 -4.23 -2.93
N THR A 212 34.29 -5.10 -2.67
CA THR A 212 35.68 -4.94 -3.08
C THR A 212 36.16 -6.13 -3.91
N TYR A 213 37.14 -5.91 -4.77
CA TYR A 213 37.80 -6.95 -5.54
C TYR A 213 39.32 -6.77 -5.51
N MET A 214 40.05 -7.87 -5.35
CA MET A 214 41.52 -7.87 -5.37
C MET A 214 42.02 -8.42 -6.71
N PRO A 215 42.58 -7.59 -7.60
CA PRO A 215 43.07 -8.04 -8.90
C PRO A 215 44.22 -9.03 -8.78
N LEU A 216 44.15 -10.07 -9.60
CA LEU A 216 45.13 -11.12 -9.78
C LEU A 216 46.05 -10.83 -10.98
N GLY A 217 47.15 -11.57 -11.10
CA GLY A 217 48.10 -11.42 -12.20
C GLY A 217 47.46 -11.48 -13.60
N ALA A 218 46.43 -12.32 -13.76
CA ALA A 218 45.70 -12.47 -15.02
C ALA A 218 44.87 -11.23 -15.41
N ASP A 219 44.59 -10.32 -14.47
CA ASP A 219 43.68 -9.21 -14.69
C ASP A 219 44.37 -7.96 -15.23
N GLN A 220 45.71 -7.96 -15.24
CA GLN A 220 46.48 -6.84 -15.74
C GLN A 220 46.15 -6.50 -17.19
N ARG A 221 46.29 -5.21 -17.53
CA ARG A 221 46.11 -4.64 -18.89
C ARG A 221 44.69 -4.71 -19.46
N ARG A 222 43.76 -5.33 -18.74
CA ARG A 222 42.32 -5.36 -19.08
C ARG A 222 41.57 -4.42 -18.17
N ARG A 223 40.49 -3.83 -18.66
CA ARG A 223 39.64 -2.97 -17.82
C ARG A 223 38.74 -3.83 -16.94
N ILE A 224 38.44 -3.31 -15.75
CA ILE A 224 37.51 -3.91 -14.81
C ILE A 224 36.34 -2.96 -14.59
N GLN A 225 35.14 -3.51 -14.50
CA GLN A 225 33.95 -2.81 -14.06
C GLN A 225 33.22 -3.62 -12.98
N VAL A 226 32.18 -3.03 -12.41
CA VAL A 226 31.32 -3.69 -11.44
C VAL A 226 29.87 -3.37 -11.75
N ILE A 227 29.04 -4.41 -11.77
CA ILE A 227 27.58 -4.28 -11.81
C ILE A 227 27.09 -4.30 -10.36
N VAL A 228 26.22 -3.35 -10.01
CA VAL A 228 25.62 -3.26 -8.69
C VAL A 228 24.10 -3.29 -8.82
N GLY A 229 23.46 -4.14 -8.02
CA GLY A 229 22.00 -4.23 -7.90
C GLY A 229 21.53 -3.94 -6.48
N ALA A 230 20.26 -3.56 -6.33
CA ALA A 230 19.57 -3.52 -5.05
C ALA A 230 18.74 -4.80 -4.86
N ARG A 231 18.64 -5.31 -3.63
CA ARG A 231 17.77 -6.43 -3.26
C ARG A 231 16.53 -5.96 -2.50
#